data_AF-A0A834CYG4-F1
#
_entry.id   AF-A0A834CYG4-F1
#
_cell.length_a   1.000
_cell.length_b   1.000
_cell.length_c   1.000
_cell.angle_alpha   90.00
_cell.angle_beta   90.00
_cell.angle_gamma   90.00
#
_symmetry.space_group_name_H-M   'P 1'
#
loop_
_entity.id
_entity.type
_entity.pdbx_description
1 polymer ?
#
loop_
_entity_poly.entity_id
_entity_poly.type
_entity_poly.pdbx_seq_one_letter_code
_entity_poly.pdbx_strand_id
1 'polypeptide(L)'
;MILSLLDFRYIITHTLWIAKRYIERIAIVSSGGGVSFSGREVVEWMQKIQDWNPKFFTLSHIPEKYLFYVSKFIRRVVIARMAEAPDLAGAYHHKLREAYETEDELKNQDVLRVNKEHLIRLLDEVETQLNETAYIAGEEFSLADVTLIPVLARLVLLDLEDEYIRSRPNIAEYWLLVKQRPSYKKVIGKYFDGWGRYRTLIRTWCFVRIRSMLKRY
;
A
#
# COMPACT_ATOMS: atom_id res chain seq x y z
N MET A 1 -4.37 11.44 -4.99
CA MET A 1 -3.35 11.01 -4.02
C MET A 1 -3.99 10.26 -2.88
N ILE A 2 -4.70 10.89 -1.94
CA ILE A 2 -5.30 10.19 -0.78
C ILE A 2 -6.36 9.17 -1.18
N LEU A 3 -7.34 9.53 -2.02
CA LEU A 3 -8.35 8.57 -2.49
C LEU A 3 -7.76 7.48 -3.37
N SER A 4 -6.85 7.83 -4.27
CA SER A 4 -6.12 6.84 -5.07
C SER A 4 -5.24 5.94 -4.22
N LEU A 5 -4.70 6.40 -3.08
CA LEU A 5 -3.86 5.62 -2.14
C LEU A 5 -4.67 4.82 -1.11
N LEU A 6 -5.85 5.31 -0.74
CA LEU A 6 -6.83 4.59 0.07
C LEU A 6 -7.50 3.47 -0.76
N ASP A 7 -7.84 3.75 -2.02
CA ASP A 7 -8.25 2.73 -2.99
C ASP A 7 -7.10 1.79 -3.32
N PHE A 8 -5.84 2.28 -3.42
CA PHE A 8 -4.68 1.39 -3.57
C PHE A 8 -4.53 0.44 -2.38
N ARG A 9 -4.80 0.88 -1.13
CA ARG A 9 -4.83 -0.01 0.04
C ARG A 9 -5.94 -1.05 -0.10
N TYR A 10 -7.19 -0.63 -0.34
CA TYR A 10 -8.31 -1.58 -0.38
C TYR A 10 -8.20 -2.56 -1.55
N ILE A 11 -7.74 -2.10 -2.71
CA ILE A 11 -7.51 -2.96 -3.86
C ILE A 11 -6.32 -3.85 -3.59
N ILE A 12 -5.14 -3.36 -3.18
CA ILE A 12 -3.95 -4.20 -3.02
C ILE A 12 -4.00 -5.11 -1.80
N THR A 13 -4.43 -4.67 -0.62
CA THR A 13 -4.41 -5.57 0.56
C THR A 13 -5.48 -6.65 0.47
N HIS A 14 -6.66 -6.32 -0.06
CA HIS A 14 -7.73 -7.30 -0.26
C HIS A 14 -7.45 -8.22 -1.45
N THR A 15 -6.89 -7.71 -2.56
CA THR A 15 -6.45 -8.58 -3.66
C THR A 15 -5.20 -9.39 -3.31
N LEU A 16 -4.26 -8.90 -2.49
CA LEU A 16 -3.13 -9.69 -1.98
C LEU A 16 -3.62 -10.79 -1.06
N TRP A 17 -4.60 -10.54 -0.19
CA TRP A 17 -5.18 -11.58 0.66
C TRP A 17 -5.92 -12.65 -0.16
N ILE A 18 -6.71 -12.23 -1.17
CA ILE A 18 -7.39 -13.13 -2.09
C ILE A 18 -6.37 -13.90 -2.94
N ALA A 19 -5.36 -13.23 -3.49
CA ALA A 19 -4.30 -13.84 -4.28
C ALA A 19 -3.44 -14.80 -3.45
N LYS A 20 -3.11 -14.45 -2.19
CA LYS A 20 -2.45 -15.32 -1.21
C LYS A 20 -3.24 -16.62 -1.01
N ARG A 21 -4.54 -16.50 -0.70
CA ARG A 21 -5.43 -17.66 -0.51
C ARG A 21 -5.55 -18.52 -1.77
N TYR A 22 -5.55 -17.90 -2.95
CA TYR A 22 -5.68 -18.60 -4.22
C TYR A 22 -4.38 -19.29 -4.65
N ILE A 23 -3.24 -18.62 -4.47
CA ILE A 23 -1.91 -19.14 -4.82
C ILE A 23 -1.46 -20.22 -3.84
N GLU A 24 -1.71 -20.07 -2.53
CA GLU A 24 -1.48 -21.13 -1.54
C GLU A 24 -2.27 -22.39 -1.89
N ARG A 25 -3.54 -22.24 -2.30
CA ARG A 25 -4.35 -23.37 -2.78
C ARG A 25 -3.79 -24.02 -4.03
N ILE A 26 -3.32 -23.25 -5.01
CA ILE A 26 -2.73 -23.80 -6.24
C ILE A 26 -1.39 -24.50 -5.95
N ALA A 27 -0.56 -23.92 -5.09
CA ALA A 27 0.73 -24.49 -4.69
C ALA A 27 0.51 -25.84 -4.00
N ILE A 28 -0.39 -25.91 -3.01
CA ILE A 28 -0.74 -27.15 -2.30
C ILE A 28 -1.29 -28.23 -3.24
N VAL A 29 -2.07 -27.85 -4.27
CA VAL A 29 -2.64 -28.79 -5.24
C VAL A 29 -1.60 -29.27 -6.27
N SER A 30 -0.58 -28.46 -6.56
CA SER A 30 0.44 -28.79 -7.56
C SER A 30 1.65 -29.54 -6.97
N SER A 31 1.99 -29.28 -5.70
CA SER A 31 3.05 -30.01 -4.98
C SER A 31 2.43 -31.16 -4.20
N GLY A 32 2.41 -32.36 -4.77
CA GLY A 32 2.07 -33.56 -4.02
C GLY A 32 2.98 -33.70 -2.78
N GLY A 33 2.46 -33.34 -1.60
CA GLY A 33 2.97 -33.79 -0.30
C GLY A 33 4.35 -33.33 0.18
N GLY A 34 4.94 -32.26 -0.35
CA GLY A 34 6.23 -31.74 0.12
C GLY A 34 6.18 -30.26 0.48
N VAL A 35 6.08 -29.93 1.78
CA VAL A 35 6.25 -28.55 2.26
C VAL A 35 7.72 -28.16 2.02
N SER A 36 7.96 -27.41 0.96
CA SER A 36 9.26 -26.87 0.61
C SER A 36 9.61 -25.74 1.59
N PHE A 37 10.82 -25.77 2.13
CA PHE A 37 11.35 -24.82 3.14
C PHE A 37 11.14 -23.34 2.75
N SER A 38 11.22 -23.03 1.45
CA SER A 38 10.94 -21.70 0.84
C SER A 38 9.54 -21.14 1.16
N GLY A 39 8.53 -22.00 1.34
CA GLY A 39 7.17 -21.54 1.63
C GLY A 39 7.02 -20.86 2.99
N ARG A 40 7.79 -21.29 4.00
CA ARG A 40 7.74 -20.70 5.35
C ARG A 40 8.36 -19.30 5.35
N GLU A 41 9.55 -19.15 4.78
CA GLU A 41 10.25 -17.86 4.70
C GLU A 41 9.42 -16.82 3.93
N VAL A 42 8.78 -17.21 2.82
CA VAL A 42 7.86 -16.33 2.07
C VAL A 42 6.73 -15.84 2.97
N VAL A 43 6.10 -16.72 3.75
CA VAL A 43 4.97 -16.36 4.63
C VAL A 43 5.43 -15.43 5.76
N GLU A 44 6.61 -15.68 6.33
CA GLU A 44 7.19 -14.84 7.38
C GLU A 44 7.46 -13.41 6.88
N TRP A 45 8.09 -13.27 5.71
CA TRP A 45 8.30 -11.96 5.09
C TRP A 45 7.01 -11.23 4.77
N MET A 46 6.02 -11.95 4.22
CA MET A 46 4.71 -11.37 3.96
C MET A 46 4.05 -10.85 5.23
N GLN A 47 4.16 -11.57 6.35
CA GLN A 47 3.59 -11.13 7.62
C GLN A 47 4.30 -9.88 8.12
N LYS A 48 5.64 -9.88 8.14
CA LYS A 48 6.45 -8.71 8.53
C LYS A 48 6.08 -7.46 7.73
N ILE A 49 5.97 -7.58 6.41
CA ILE A 49 5.62 -6.45 5.53
C ILE A 49 4.18 -5.97 5.78
N GLN A 50 3.25 -6.89 6.07
CA GLN A 50 1.85 -6.55 6.33
C GLN A 50 1.62 -5.92 7.70
N ASP A 51 2.45 -6.24 8.69
CA ASP A 51 2.38 -5.67 10.03
C ASP A 51 2.73 -4.17 10.04
N TRP A 52 3.53 -3.71 9.06
CA TRP A 52 3.74 -2.28 8.86
C TRP A 52 2.48 -1.61 8.30
N ASN A 53 1.99 -0.57 8.99
CA ASN A 53 0.81 0.18 8.53
C ASN A 53 1.19 1.33 7.59
N PRO A 54 0.95 1.22 6.26
CA PRO A 54 1.31 2.26 5.31
C PRO A 54 0.41 3.50 5.38
N LYS A 55 -0.77 3.41 6.04
CA LYS A 55 -1.78 4.48 6.04
C LYS A 55 -1.25 5.73 6.76
N PHE A 56 -0.72 5.55 7.97
CA PHE A 56 -0.20 6.66 8.76
C PHE A 56 1.00 7.33 8.09
N PHE A 57 1.97 6.52 7.63
CA PHE A 57 3.10 7.00 6.85
C PHE A 57 2.68 7.80 5.62
N THR A 58 1.74 7.26 4.84
CA THR A 58 1.29 7.93 3.62
C THR A 58 0.61 9.25 3.94
N LEU A 59 -0.29 9.27 4.92
CA LEU A 59 -1.10 10.43 5.24
C LEU A 59 -0.28 11.55 5.89
N SER A 60 0.76 11.22 6.67
CA SER A 60 1.63 12.22 7.30
C SER A 60 2.50 13.00 6.30
N HIS A 61 2.82 12.41 5.15
CA HIS A 61 3.60 13.07 4.09
C HIS A 61 2.73 13.89 3.13
N ILE A 62 1.42 13.96 3.35
CA ILE A 62 0.49 14.68 2.47
C ILE A 62 0.12 16.02 3.11
N PRO A 63 0.14 17.13 2.35
CA PRO A 63 -0.24 18.43 2.91
C PRO A 63 -1.65 18.41 3.51
N GLU A 64 -1.76 18.92 4.74
CA GLU A 64 -2.96 18.84 5.58
C GLU A 64 -4.23 19.36 4.88
N LYS A 65 -4.11 20.42 4.09
CA LYS A 65 -5.23 21.00 3.30
C LYS A 65 -5.92 19.95 2.40
N TYR A 66 -5.15 19.05 1.79
CA TYR A 66 -5.71 18.01 0.93
C TYR A 66 -6.30 16.86 1.75
N LEU A 67 -5.67 16.54 2.88
CA LEU A 67 -6.15 15.55 3.83
C LEU A 67 -7.51 15.92 4.40
N PHE A 68 -7.64 17.14 4.90
CA PHE A 68 -8.91 17.66 5.42
C PHE A 68 -10.01 17.67 4.37
N TYR A 69 -9.71 18.14 3.15
CA TYR A 69 -10.68 18.19 2.06
C TYR A 69 -11.20 16.80 1.68
N VAL A 70 -10.29 15.84 1.49
CA VAL A 70 -10.63 14.47 1.10
C VAL A 70 -11.36 13.76 2.23
N SER A 71 -10.90 13.89 3.48
CA SER A 71 -11.57 13.29 4.64
C SER A 71 -13.01 13.80 4.78
N LYS A 72 -13.22 15.11 4.67
CA LYS A 72 -14.56 15.72 4.71
C LYS A 72 -15.44 15.19 3.58
N PHE A 73 -14.89 15.04 2.37
CA PHE A 73 -15.62 14.44 1.26
C PHE A 73 -16.01 12.99 1.54
N ILE A 74 -15.07 12.14 1.98
CA ILE A 74 -15.33 10.73 2.29
C ILE A 74 -16.40 10.58 3.37
N ARG A 75 -16.34 11.37 4.45
CA ARG A 75 -17.36 11.35 5.51
C ARG A 75 -18.76 11.67 4.98
N ARG A 76 -18.87 12.66 4.08
CA ARG A 76 -20.14 12.98 3.41
C ARG A 76 -20.65 11.84 2.53
N VAL A 77 -19.76 11.18 1.79
CA VAL A 77 -20.12 9.98 1.00
C VAL A 77 -20.63 8.87 1.91
N VAL A 78 -19.92 8.56 3.00
CA VAL A 78 -20.33 7.51 3.94
C VAL A 78 -21.69 7.81 4.55
N ILE A 79 -21.95 9.06 4.98
CA ILE A 79 -23.24 9.48 5.54
C ILE A 79 -24.37 9.37 4.50
N ALA A 80 -24.13 9.82 3.26
CA ALA A 80 -25.12 9.73 2.19
C ALA A 80 -25.46 8.27 1.86
N ARG A 81 -24.44 7.42 1.73
CA ARG A 81 -24.62 5.98 1.44
C ARG A 81 -25.31 5.22 2.57
N MET A 82 -25.05 5.61 3.82
CA MET A 82 -25.73 5.06 4.99
C MET A 82 -27.23 5.40 5.01
N ALA A 83 -27.62 6.58 4.52
CA ALA A 83 -29.02 6.96 4.38
C ALA A 83 -29.73 6.22 3.22
N GLU A 84 -29.00 5.92 2.14
CA GLU A 84 -29.51 5.16 0.98
C GLU A 84 -29.64 3.65 1.25
N ALA A 85 -28.74 3.08 2.07
CA ALA A 85 -28.64 1.65 2.34
C ALA A 85 -28.54 1.38 3.86
N PRO A 86 -29.68 1.40 4.59
CA PRO A 86 -29.70 1.25 6.05
C PRO A 86 -29.34 -0.17 6.52
N ASP A 87 -29.50 -1.17 5.66
CA ASP A 87 -29.05 -2.55 5.87
C ASP A 87 -27.53 -2.65 6.10
N LEU A 88 -26.76 -1.75 5.48
CA LEU A 88 -25.31 -1.65 5.65
C LEU A 88 -24.89 -0.59 6.68
N ALA A 89 -25.83 -0.02 7.45
CA ALA A 89 -25.54 1.09 8.35
C ALA A 89 -24.43 0.76 9.37
N GLY A 90 -24.40 -0.45 9.91
CA GLY A 90 -23.33 -0.89 10.83
C GLY A 90 -21.93 -0.81 10.20
N ALA A 91 -21.78 -1.22 8.94
CA ALA A 91 -20.52 -1.15 8.22
C ALA A 91 -20.11 0.31 7.94
N TYR A 92 -21.07 1.18 7.63
CA TYR A 92 -20.81 2.61 7.44
C TYR A 92 -20.45 3.32 8.75
N HIS A 93 -21.10 2.99 9.87
CA HIS A 93 -20.74 3.49 11.19
C HIS A 93 -19.30 3.10 11.57
N HIS A 94 -18.92 1.85 11.33
CA HIS A 94 -17.54 1.39 11.54
C HIS A 94 -16.55 2.19 10.68
N LYS A 95 -16.84 2.36 9.38
CA LYS A 95 -15.98 3.12 8.47
C LYS A 95 -15.85 4.59 8.88
N LEU A 96 -16.93 5.18 9.40
CA LEU A 96 -16.92 6.55 9.90
C LEU A 96 -16.08 6.67 11.17
N ARG A 97 -16.19 5.70 12.09
CA ARG A 97 -15.37 5.63 13.30
C ARG A 97 -13.88 5.51 12.98
N GLU A 98 -13.51 4.57 12.09
CA GLU A 98 -12.12 4.39 11.65
C GLU A 98 -11.55 5.70 11.06
N ALA A 99 -12.37 6.47 10.35
CA ALA A 99 -11.94 7.74 9.78
C ALA A 99 -11.62 8.79 10.86
N TYR A 100 -12.42 8.90 11.93
CA TYR A 100 -12.15 9.80 13.05
C TYR A 100 -10.93 9.35 13.85
N GLU A 101 -10.85 8.06 14.19
CA GLU A 101 -9.68 7.48 14.89
C GLU A 101 -8.39 7.75 14.12
N THR A 102 -8.40 7.58 12.80
CA THR A 102 -7.23 7.90 11.97
C THR A 102 -6.85 9.38 12.06
N GLU A 103 -7.81 10.30 12.06
CA GLU A 103 -7.51 11.73 12.18
C GLU A 103 -6.87 12.08 13.52
N ASP A 104 -7.26 11.40 14.60
CA ASP A 104 -6.69 11.63 15.93
C ASP A 104 -5.29 11.01 16.06
N GLU A 105 -5.10 9.79 15.57
CA GLU A 105 -3.80 9.12 15.52
C GLU A 105 -2.77 9.91 14.69
N LEU A 106 -3.19 10.57 13.61
CA LEU A 106 -2.30 11.42 12.79
C LEU A 106 -1.79 12.66 13.53
N LYS A 107 -2.46 13.11 14.60
CA LYS A 107 -1.97 14.20 15.46
C LYS A 107 -0.95 13.71 16.48
N ASN A 108 -0.91 12.40 16.74
CA ASN A 108 0.00 11.81 17.69
C ASN A 108 1.39 11.61 17.07
N GLN A 109 2.35 12.45 17.48
CA GLN A 109 3.72 12.41 16.97
C GLN A 109 4.44 11.09 17.28
N ASP A 110 4.13 10.46 18.42
CA ASP A 110 4.76 9.17 18.78
C ASP A 110 4.33 8.05 17.84
N VAL A 111 3.06 8.04 17.43
CA VAL A 111 2.54 7.04 16.49
C VAL A 111 3.23 7.17 15.14
N LEU A 112 3.42 8.40 14.66
CA LEU A 112 4.15 8.66 13.42
C LEU A 112 5.62 8.27 13.52
N ARG A 113 6.27 8.57 14.65
CA ARG A 113 7.67 8.21 14.90
C ARG A 113 7.86 6.69 14.92
N VAL A 114 7.06 5.97 15.71
CA VAL A 114 7.09 4.50 15.79
C VAL A 114 6.82 3.87 14.42
N ASN A 115 5.88 4.42 13.65
CA ASN A 115 5.58 3.93 12.31
C ASN A 115 6.74 4.15 11.31
N LYS A 116 7.46 5.27 11.41
CA LYS A 116 8.69 5.53 10.64
C LYS A 116 9.82 4.59 11.05
N GLU A 117 10.04 4.40 12.34
CA GLU A 117 11.07 3.48 12.86
C GLU A 117 10.80 2.03 12.42
N HIS A 118 9.55 1.59 12.43
CA HIS A 118 9.18 0.26 11.95
C HIS A 118 9.50 0.09 10.46
N LEU A 119 9.22 1.10 9.63
CA LEU A 119 9.59 1.07 8.21
C LEU A 119 11.11 0.98 8.01
N ILE A 120 11.88 1.76 8.78
CA ILE A 120 13.35 1.74 8.69
C ILE A 120 13.87 0.35 9.02
N ARG A 121 13.43 -0.25 10.14
CA ARG A 121 13.84 -1.61 10.53
C ARG A 121 13.47 -2.64 9.46
N LEU A 122 12.25 -2.57 8.92
CA LEU A 122 11.81 -3.46 7.84
C LEU A 122 12.74 -3.36 6.62
N LEU A 123 13.10 -2.14 6.20
CA LEU A 123 13.99 -1.93 5.06
C LEU A 123 15.43 -2.36 5.35
N ASP A 124 15.91 -2.21 6.58
CA ASP A 124 17.25 -2.66 6.98
C ASP A 124 17.34 -4.20 7.00
N GLU A 125 16.28 -4.88 7.43
CA GLU A 125 16.17 -6.34 7.34
C GLU A 125 16.13 -6.79 5.87
N VAL A 126 15.36 -6.11 5.02
CA VAL A 126 15.31 -6.42 3.57
C VAL A 126 16.67 -6.18 2.91
N GLU A 127 17.38 -5.12 3.26
CA GLU A 127 18.72 -4.82 2.73
C GLU A 127 19.73 -5.92 3.10
N THR A 128 19.65 -6.42 4.33
CA THR A 128 20.48 -7.54 4.81
C THR A 128 20.16 -8.81 4.04
N GLN A 129 18.88 -9.10 3.83
CA GLN A 129 18.45 -10.28 3.08
C GLN A 129 18.88 -10.24 1.61
N LEU A 130 18.73 -9.09 0.96
CA LEU A 130 19.11 -8.90 -0.44
C LEU A 130 20.63 -8.89 -0.66
N ASN A 131 21.42 -8.78 0.41
CA ASN A 131 22.87 -8.99 0.34
C ASN A 131 23.23 -10.48 0.17
N GLU A 132 22.39 -11.38 0.69
CA GLU A 132 22.64 -12.83 0.67
C GLU A 132 21.94 -13.52 -0.50
N THR A 133 20.75 -13.04 -0.87
CA THR A 133 19.87 -13.68 -1.87
C THR A 133 19.40 -12.68 -2.93
N ALA A 134 19.21 -13.14 -4.17
CA ALA A 134 18.78 -12.27 -5.27
C ALA A 134 17.36 -11.67 -5.08
N TYR A 135 16.50 -12.34 -4.32
CA TYR A 135 15.14 -11.91 -3.96
C TYR A 135 14.91 -12.08 -2.46
N ILE A 136 13.78 -11.56 -1.95
CA ILE A 136 13.50 -11.49 -0.50
C ILE A 136 13.43 -12.86 0.17
N ALA A 137 13.01 -13.91 -0.55
CA ALA A 137 12.82 -15.25 0.01
C ALA A 137 13.64 -16.32 -0.75
N GLY A 138 14.82 -15.94 -1.26
CA GLY A 138 15.76 -16.83 -1.95
C GLY A 138 16.15 -16.36 -3.35
N GLU A 139 16.49 -17.31 -4.21
CA GLU A 139 17.00 -17.06 -5.57
C GLU A 139 15.90 -16.80 -6.61
N GLU A 140 14.64 -17.07 -6.26
CA GLU A 140 13.50 -16.92 -7.16
C GLU A 140 12.52 -15.84 -6.70
N PHE A 141 11.91 -15.17 -7.68
CA PHE A 141 10.88 -14.17 -7.41
C PHE A 141 9.64 -14.83 -6.80
N SER A 142 9.25 -14.34 -5.62
CA SER A 142 8.24 -14.98 -4.79
C SER A 142 7.08 -14.02 -4.44
N LEU A 143 6.12 -14.53 -3.66
CA LEU A 143 5.02 -13.71 -3.16
C LEU A 143 5.49 -12.65 -2.15
N ALA A 144 6.63 -12.87 -1.47
CA ALA A 144 7.23 -11.87 -0.60
C ALA A 144 7.60 -10.60 -1.40
N ASP A 145 8.22 -10.77 -2.57
CA ASP A 145 8.54 -9.67 -3.48
C ASP A 145 7.30 -8.91 -3.93
N VAL A 146 6.24 -9.65 -4.29
CA VAL A 146 4.95 -9.04 -4.66
C VAL A 146 4.37 -8.18 -3.54
N THR A 147 4.61 -8.53 -2.27
CA THR A 147 4.17 -7.70 -1.13
C THR A 147 5.08 -6.51 -0.85
N LEU A 148 6.39 -6.59 -1.11
CA LEU A 148 7.32 -5.48 -0.92
C LEU A 148 7.18 -4.41 -2.01
N ILE A 149 6.96 -4.81 -3.26
CA ILE A 149 6.91 -3.89 -4.41
C ILE A 149 5.95 -2.71 -4.21
N PRO A 150 4.70 -2.90 -3.72
CA PRO A 150 3.81 -1.79 -3.40
C PRO A 150 4.31 -0.84 -2.30
N VAL A 151 5.16 -1.32 -1.38
CA VAL A 151 5.80 -0.49 -0.35
C VAL A 151 6.84 0.42 -1.01
N LEU A 152 7.75 -0.15 -1.82
CA LEU A 152 8.77 0.62 -2.54
C LEU A 152 8.15 1.61 -3.54
N ALA A 153 7.15 1.18 -4.31
CA ALA A 153 6.42 2.04 -5.24
C ALA A 153 5.77 3.24 -4.53
N ARG A 154 5.31 3.05 -3.29
CA ARG A 154 4.74 4.12 -2.47
C ARG A 154 5.80 5.11 -2.01
N LEU A 155 7.00 4.66 -1.65
CA LEU A 155 8.11 5.56 -1.28
C LEU A 155 8.49 6.44 -2.48
N VAL A 156 8.59 5.86 -3.67
CA VAL A 156 8.81 6.63 -4.91
C VAL A 156 7.69 7.63 -5.16
N LEU A 157 6.42 7.22 -4.97
CA LEU A 157 5.27 8.11 -5.16
C LEU A 157 5.26 9.31 -4.19
N LEU A 158 5.83 9.14 -3.00
CA LEU A 158 5.96 10.19 -1.98
C LEU A 158 7.24 11.03 -2.16
N ASP A 159 8.00 10.80 -3.24
CA ASP A 159 9.29 11.46 -3.50
C ASP A 159 10.34 11.16 -2.41
N LEU A 160 10.28 9.97 -1.82
CA LEU A 160 11.16 9.49 -0.74
C LEU A 160 12.14 8.40 -1.24
N GLU A 161 12.32 8.25 -2.56
CA GLU A 161 13.22 7.27 -3.15
C GLU A 161 14.67 7.48 -2.66
N ASP A 162 15.12 8.73 -2.55
CA ASP A 162 16.49 9.03 -2.14
C ASP A 162 16.77 8.67 -0.67
N GLU A 163 15.83 8.95 0.24
CA GLU A 163 15.98 8.71 1.68
C GLU A 163 15.92 7.22 2.03
N TYR A 164 15.04 6.45 1.39
CA TYR A 164 14.73 5.08 1.81
C TYR A 164 15.21 3.98 0.86
N ILE A 165 15.32 4.27 -0.44
CA ILE A 165 15.71 3.29 -1.45
C ILE A 165 17.16 3.50 -1.85
N ARG A 166 17.57 4.70 -2.29
CA ARG A 166 18.95 4.94 -2.75
C ARG A 166 19.98 4.97 -1.63
N SER A 167 19.55 5.18 -0.39
CA SER A 167 20.40 5.03 0.81
C SER A 167 20.82 3.58 1.08
N ARG A 168 20.18 2.61 0.43
CA ARG A 168 20.35 1.16 0.62
C ARG A 168 20.74 0.50 -0.70
N PRO A 169 22.04 0.19 -0.94
CA PRO A 169 22.53 -0.23 -2.25
C PRO A 169 21.84 -1.50 -2.80
N ASN A 170 21.60 -2.52 -1.98
CA ASN A 170 21.02 -3.78 -2.45
C ASN A 170 19.54 -3.59 -2.83
N ILE A 171 18.77 -2.86 -2.02
CA ILE A 171 17.40 -2.48 -2.36
C ILE A 171 17.37 -1.59 -3.61
N ALA A 172 18.32 -0.68 -3.78
CA ALA A 172 18.38 0.16 -4.96
C ALA A 172 18.60 -0.66 -6.24
N GLU A 173 19.52 -1.63 -6.22
CA GLU A 173 19.76 -2.55 -7.33
C GLU A 173 18.54 -3.44 -7.61
N TYR A 174 17.99 -4.06 -6.57
CA TYR A 174 16.76 -4.83 -6.63
C TYR A 174 15.61 -4.02 -7.24
N TRP A 175 15.46 -2.76 -6.84
CA TRP A 175 14.40 -1.88 -7.33
C TRP A 175 14.54 -1.58 -8.83
N LEU A 176 15.78 -1.46 -9.34
CA LEU A 176 16.02 -1.33 -10.78
C LEU A 176 15.59 -2.59 -11.53
N LEU A 177 15.91 -3.77 -11.02
CA LEU A 177 15.49 -5.06 -11.62
C LEU A 177 13.96 -5.18 -11.64
N VAL A 178 13.30 -4.86 -10.53
CA VAL A 178 11.82 -4.86 -10.44
C VAL A 178 11.20 -3.93 -11.48
N LYS A 179 11.70 -2.70 -11.61
CA LYS A 179 11.17 -1.70 -12.55
C LYS A 179 11.27 -2.15 -14.02
N GLN A 180 12.22 -3.00 -14.36
CA GLN A 180 12.36 -3.53 -15.72
C GLN A 180 11.28 -4.55 -16.10
N ARG A 181 10.66 -5.21 -15.11
CA ARG A 181 9.70 -6.30 -15.35
C ARG A 181 8.45 -5.82 -16.11
N PRO A 182 7.98 -6.57 -17.13
CA PRO A 182 6.74 -6.24 -17.85
C PRO A 182 5.51 -6.15 -16.94
N SER A 183 5.44 -7.01 -15.92
CA SER A 183 4.36 -7.03 -14.92
C SER A 183 4.31 -5.71 -14.13
N TYR A 184 5.47 -5.22 -13.68
CA TYR A 184 5.57 -3.95 -12.96
C TYR A 184 5.13 -2.78 -13.83
N LYS A 185 5.66 -2.67 -15.05
CA LYS A 185 5.31 -1.59 -15.99
C LYS A 185 3.81 -1.54 -16.29
N LYS A 186 3.16 -2.71 -16.41
CA LYS A 186 1.73 -2.82 -16.70
C LYS A 186 0.84 -2.39 -15.52
N VAL A 187 1.20 -2.78 -14.31
CA VAL A 187 0.36 -2.60 -13.11
C VAL A 187 0.66 -1.30 -12.38
N ILE A 188 1.93 -0.95 -12.22
CA ILE A 188 2.38 0.19 -11.42
C ILE A 188 2.92 1.29 -12.33
N GLY A 189 3.91 0.98 -13.16
CA GLY A 189 4.63 2.02 -13.92
C GLY A 189 3.71 2.88 -14.80
N LYS A 190 2.73 2.27 -15.47
CA LYS A 190 1.72 2.98 -16.28
C LYS A 190 0.97 4.11 -15.54
N TYR A 191 0.76 3.97 -14.24
CA TYR A 191 -0.07 4.89 -13.45
C TYR A 191 0.74 5.80 -12.54
N PHE A 192 1.93 5.37 -12.12
CA PHE A 192 2.69 6.04 -11.06
C PHE A 192 4.06 6.58 -11.53
N ASP A 193 4.50 6.29 -12.76
CA ASP A 193 5.72 6.87 -13.31
C ASP A 193 5.44 8.17 -14.08
N GLY A 194 6.32 9.17 -13.89
CA GLY A 194 6.36 10.42 -14.67
C GLY A 194 4.99 11.11 -14.85
N TRP A 195 4.59 11.31 -16.12
CA TRP A 195 3.32 11.96 -16.47
C TRP A 195 2.07 11.17 -16.05
N GLY A 196 2.18 9.84 -15.93
CA GLY A 196 1.09 8.97 -15.48
C GLY A 196 0.60 9.34 -14.08
N ARG A 197 1.54 9.67 -13.18
CA ARG A 197 1.26 10.16 -11.82
C ARG A 197 0.39 11.40 -11.86
N TYR A 198 0.83 12.43 -12.58
CA TYR A 198 0.11 13.72 -12.65
C TYR A 198 -1.29 13.57 -13.24
N ARG A 199 -1.42 12.80 -14.33
CA ARG A 199 -2.71 12.52 -14.97
C ARG A 199 -3.70 11.84 -14.02
N THR A 200 -3.24 10.84 -13.27
CA THR A 200 -4.07 10.12 -12.29
C THR A 200 -4.50 11.07 -11.16
N LEU A 201 -3.56 11.87 -10.65
CA LEU A 201 -3.82 12.84 -9.59
C LEU A 201 -4.85 13.90 -9.99
N ILE A 202 -4.70 14.52 -11.16
CA ILE A 202 -5.66 15.50 -11.66
C ILE A 202 -7.03 14.86 -11.83
N ARG A 203 -7.11 13.68 -12.46
CA ARG A 203 -8.39 13.01 -12.68
C ARG A 203 -9.15 12.77 -11.38
N THR A 204 -8.48 12.20 -10.36
CA THR A 204 -9.10 11.98 -9.05
C THR A 204 -9.51 13.30 -8.41
N TRP A 205 -8.66 14.33 -8.47
CA TRP A 205 -8.97 15.62 -7.86
C TRP A 205 -10.15 16.33 -8.53
N CYS A 206 -10.17 16.36 -9.87
CA CYS A 206 -11.29 16.88 -10.65
C CYS A 206 -12.58 16.13 -10.33
N PHE A 207 -12.55 14.80 -10.27
CA PHE A 207 -13.72 13.99 -9.94
C PHE A 207 -14.30 14.33 -8.56
N VAL A 208 -13.44 14.40 -7.53
CA VAL A 208 -13.85 14.74 -6.16
C VAL A 208 -14.40 16.17 -6.12
N ARG A 209 -13.73 17.12 -6.78
CA ARG A 209 -14.16 18.52 -6.82
C ARG A 209 -15.51 18.69 -7.51
N ILE A 210 -15.71 18.04 -8.65
CA ILE A 210 -16.98 18.04 -9.40
C ILE A 210 -18.10 17.44 -8.55
N ARG A 211 -17.89 16.25 -7.96
CA ARG A 211 -18.88 15.61 -7.09
C ARG A 211 -19.23 16.44 -5.87
N SER A 212 -18.23 17.03 -5.23
CA SER A 212 -18.40 17.92 -4.09
C SER A 212 -19.21 19.17 -4.45
N MET A 213 -18.91 19.80 -5.60
CA MET A 213 -19.67 20.95 -6.11
C MET A 213 -21.13 20.59 -6.43
N LEU A 214 -21.35 19.43 -7.06
CA LEU A 214 -22.70 18.94 -7.40
C LEU A 214 -23.45 18.35 -6.19
N LYS A 215 -22.85 18.33 -4.99
CA LYS A 215 -23.35 17.64 -3.79
C LYS A 215 -23.77 16.19 -4.05
N ARG A 216 -23.12 15.52 -5.01
CA ARG A 216 -23.33 14.12 -5.35
C ARG A 216 -22.34 13.27 -4.56
N TYR A 217 -22.80 12.77 -3.42
CA TYR A 217 -21.99 12.00 -2.49
C TYR A 217 -22.20 10.49 -2.70
#